data_AF-A0A4Z2CA52-F1
#
_entry.id   AF-A0A4Z2CA52-F1
#
_cell.length_a   1.000
_cell.length_b   1.000
_cell.length_c   1.000
_cell.angle_alpha   90.00
_cell.angle_beta   90.00
_cell.angle_gamma   90.00
#
_symmetry.space_group_name_H-M   'P 1'
#
loop_
_entity.id
_entity.type
_entity.pdbx_description
1 polymer ?
#
loop_
_entity_poly.entity_id
_entity_poly.type
_entity_poly.pdbx_seq_one_letter_code
_entity_poly.pdbx_strand_id
1 'polypeptide(L)'
;MDKGGIQLADGGWLIPTNDGTAGKEEFYRALCDTPGVDPKLMSEEWVYNHYRWIVWKQASMERSFPEEMGSLCLTPEQVLLQLKYRYDIEVDHSRRPALRKIMEKDDTAAKTLVLCVCGVVFRGSSPKNKSFGDISTPGADPKVENPCAVVWLTDGWYSIKAQLDGPLTSMLHRGRLPVGGKLIIHGAQLVGSENACSPLEAPVSLMLKICANSSRPARWDSKLGFHRDPRPFLLPVSSLYSSGGPVGCVDIIILRSYPILWMERKPEGGTVFRSGRAEEKEARRYNIHKEKAMEILFDKIKAEFEKEEKGNRKPQRRRTINGQNITSLQDGEELYEAVGDDPAFLEAHLTEKQVEVLQNYKRLVMEKQQAELQDRYRRAVESAEDGVGGCPKRDVAPVWRLCIADFHWAILAVFTS
;
A
#
# COMPACT_ATOMS: atom_id res chain seq x y z
N MET A 1 50.03 -37.60 -23.19
CA MET A 1 48.63 -37.84 -22.79
C MET A 1 47.87 -36.63 -23.26
N ASP A 2 47.06 -36.82 -24.29
CA ASP A 2 46.41 -35.73 -25.02
C ASP A 2 45.62 -34.85 -24.05
N LYS A 3 45.99 -33.56 -24.00
CA LYS A 3 45.25 -32.51 -23.29
C LYS A 3 43.95 -32.21 -24.07
N GLY A 4 43.19 -33.25 -24.36
CA GLY A 4 42.04 -33.22 -25.25
C GLY A 4 40.82 -32.71 -24.50
N GLY A 5 40.24 -31.61 -24.99
CA GLY A 5 38.87 -31.27 -24.65
C GLY A 5 37.92 -32.37 -25.13
N ILE A 6 36.77 -32.48 -24.47
CA ILE A 6 35.70 -33.40 -24.84
C ILE A 6 34.69 -32.58 -25.62
N GLN A 7 34.45 -32.92 -26.88
CA GLN A 7 33.35 -32.32 -27.63
C GLN A 7 32.02 -32.86 -27.11
N LEU A 8 31.15 -31.97 -26.64
CA LEU A 8 29.83 -32.32 -26.14
C LEU A 8 28.76 -32.14 -27.23
N ALA A 9 27.52 -32.57 -26.92
CA ALA A 9 26.37 -32.28 -27.77
C ALA A 9 26.21 -30.78 -28.03
N ASP A 10 25.63 -30.45 -29.18
CA ASP A 10 25.58 -29.13 -29.80
C ASP A 10 26.95 -28.55 -30.24
N GLY A 11 28.06 -29.28 -30.05
CA GLY A 11 29.34 -29.01 -30.72
C GLY A 11 30.37 -28.23 -29.91
N GLY A 12 30.02 -27.76 -28.71
CA GLY A 12 30.95 -27.05 -27.83
C GLY A 12 32.00 -27.95 -27.18
N TRP A 13 33.21 -27.42 -26.96
CA TRP A 13 34.31 -28.15 -26.34
C TRP A 13 34.39 -27.92 -24.83
N LEU A 14 34.20 -28.99 -24.05
CA LEU A 14 34.45 -28.98 -22.62
C LEU A 14 35.90 -29.36 -22.32
N ILE A 15 36.65 -28.42 -21.76
CA ILE A 15 38.06 -28.64 -21.39
C ILE A 15 38.12 -28.80 -19.87
N PRO A 16 38.40 -30.01 -19.32
CA PRO A 16 38.54 -30.21 -17.89
C PRO A 16 39.72 -29.42 -17.30
N THR A 17 39.67 -29.14 -16.00
CA THR A 17 40.81 -28.62 -15.27
C THR A 17 41.95 -29.64 -15.22
N ASN A 18 43.16 -29.18 -14.82
CA ASN A 18 44.32 -30.06 -14.64
C ASN A 18 44.06 -31.19 -13.63
N ASP A 19 43.10 -31.00 -12.72
CA ASP A 19 42.70 -31.98 -11.70
C ASP A 19 41.62 -32.95 -12.22
N GLY A 20 41.22 -32.86 -13.49
CA GLY A 20 40.22 -33.71 -14.11
C GLY A 20 38.77 -33.36 -13.73
N THR A 21 38.53 -32.14 -13.21
CA THR A 21 37.19 -31.67 -12.84
C THR A 21 36.62 -30.72 -13.89
N ALA A 22 35.29 -30.63 -13.96
CA ALA A 22 34.61 -29.63 -14.78
C ALA A 22 33.48 -28.98 -13.97
N GLY A 23 33.56 -27.67 -13.81
CA GLY A 23 32.62 -26.86 -13.08
C GLY A 23 32.05 -25.73 -13.93
N LYS A 24 31.45 -24.76 -13.24
CA LYS A 24 30.73 -23.64 -13.87
C LYS A 24 31.59 -22.82 -14.84
N GLU A 25 32.90 -22.72 -14.60
CA GLU A 25 33.86 -21.99 -15.44
C GLU A 25 34.14 -22.73 -16.75
N GLU A 26 34.34 -24.04 -16.67
CA GLU A 26 34.54 -24.90 -17.84
C GLU A 26 33.27 -24.95 -18.71
N PHE A 27 32.09 -25.03 -18.09
CA PHE A 27 30.81 -24.97 -18.81
C PHE A 27 30.53 -23.60 -19.44
N TYR A 28 30.99 -22.50 -18.83
CA TYR A 28 30.93 -21.18 -19.46
C TYR A 28 31.77 -21.15 -20.75
N ARG A 29 33.02 -21.62 -20.68
CA ARG A 29 33.90 -21.69 -21.87
C ARG A 29 33.33 -22.60 -22.95
N ALA A 30 32.82 -23.77 -22.57
CA ALA A 30 32.20 -24.70 -23.50
C ALA A 30 30.96 -24.10 -24.18
N LEU A 31 30.15 -23.33 -23.44
CA LEU A 31 28.98 -22.65 -24.01
C LEU A 31 29.38 -21.53 -24.97
N CYS A 32 30.41 -20.75 -24.65
CA CYS A 32 30.96 -19.73 -25.56
C CYS A 32 31.50 -20.30 -26.88
N ASP A 33 31.97 -21.54 -26.85
CA ASP A 33 32.45 -22.28 -28.02
C ASP A 33 31.34 -23.05 -28.75
N THR A 34 30.12 -23.06 -28.20
CA THR A 34 28.99 -23.77 -28.81
C THR A 34 28.48 -22.99 -30.04
N PRO A 35 28.34 -23.63 -31.20
CA PRO A 35 27.72 -23.04 -32.39
C PRO A 35 26.37 -22.34 -32.10
N GLY A 36 26.23 -21.14 -32.67
CA GLY A 36 25.02 -20.33 -32.52
C GLY A 36 24.92 -19.53 -31.21
N VAL A 37 25.89 -19.66 -30.31
CA VAL A 37 26.00 -18.79 -29.13
C VAL A 37 26.89 -17.59 -29.46
N ASP A 38 26.40 -16.38 -29.20
CA ASP A 38 27.23 -15.17 -29.15
C ASP A 38 27.68 -14.90 -27.69
N PRO A 39 28.99 -15.06 -27.38
CA PRO A 39 29.53 -14.81 -26.04
C PRO A 39 29.31 -13.38 -25.54
N LYS A 40 29.07 -12.41 -26.41
CA LYS A 40 28.84 -11.00 -26.01
C LYS A 40 27.48 -10.77 -25.37
N LEU A 41 26.52 -11.67 -25.60
CA LEU A 41 25.14 -11.55 -25.11
C LEU A 41 24.93 -12.25 -23.77
N MET A 42 25.98 -12.86 -23.21
CA MET A 42 25.92 -13.61 -21.96
C MET A 42 27.10 -13.25 -21.05
N SER A 43 26.85 -13.23 -19.75
CA SER A 43 27.89 -13.04 -18.73
C SER A 43 28.24 -14.37 -18.06
N GLU A 44 29.42 -14.42 -17.43
CA GLU A 44 29.79 -15.55 -16.57
C GLU A 44 28.76 -15.79 -15.46
N GLU A 45 28.28 -14.70 -14.84
CA GLU A 45 27.28 -14.75 -13.77
C GLU A 45 25.96 -15.39 -14.23
N TRP A 46 25.55 -15.14 -15.48
CA TRP A 46 24.36 -15.75 -16.08
C TRP A 46 24.52 -17.28 -16.18
N VAL A 47 25.67 -17.76 -16.66
CA VAL A 47 25.97 -19.20 -16.71
C VAL A 47 26.05 -19.79 -15.30
N TYR A 48 26.71 -19.11 -14.36
CA TYR A 48 26.86 -19.60 -12.99
C TYR A 48 25.50 -19.77 -12.31
N ASN A 49 24.59 -18.81 -12.49
CA ASN A 49 23.23 -18.89 -11.98
C ASN A 49 22.48 -20.08 -12.59
N HIS A 50 22.51 -20.25 -13.91
CA HIS A 50 21.74 -21.32 -14.56
C HIS A 50 22.34 -22.71 -14.34
N TYR A 51 23.67 -22.82 -14.32
CA TYR A 51 24.38 -24.04 -13.97
C TYR A 51 23.90 -24.58 -12.62
N ARG A 52 23.78 -23.71 -11.61
CA ARG A 52 23.25 -24.08 -10.27
C ARG A 52 21.87 -24.75 -10.37
N TRP A 53 20.94 -24.16 -11.12
CA TRP A 53 19.56 -24.69 -11.20
C TRP A 53 19.47 -25.96 -12.04
N ILE A 54 20.24 -26.04 -13.12
CA ILE A 54 20.32 -27.22 -13.99
C ILE A 54 20.86 -28.40 -13.18
N VAL A 55 22.02 -28.24 -12.53
CA VAL A 55 22.63 -29.28 -11.70
C VAL A 55 21.71 -29.70 -10.57
N TRP A 56 21.10 -28.75 -9.85
CA TRP A 56 20.19 -29.09 -8.75
C TRP A 56 18.98 -29.87 -9.25
N LYS A 57 18.40 -29.49 -10.39
CA LYS A 57 17.29 -30.21 -11.02
C LYS A 57 17.71 -31.64 -11.40
N GLN A 58 18.82 -31.79 -12.14
CA GLN A 58 19.28 -33.09 -12.61
C GLN A 58 19.64 -34.02 -11.47
N ALA A 59 20.43 -33.55 -10.51
CA ALA A 59 20.80 -34.32 -9.32
C ALA A 59 19.56 -34.75 -8.51
N SER A 60 18.54 -33.88 -8.42
CA SER A 60 17.30 -34.21 -7.71
C SER A 60 16.46 -35.24 -8.47
N MET A 61 16.45 -35.19 -9.80
CA MET A 61 15.74 -36.16 -10.65
C MET A 61 16.33 -37.56 -10.48
N GLU A 62 17.65 -37.72 -10.60
CA GLU A 62 18.29 -39.04 -10.43
C GLU A 62 18.10 -39.59 -9.03
N ARG A 63 18.21 -38.74 -8.00
CA ARG A 63 18.01 -39.17 -6.61
C ARG A 63 16.58 -39.59 -6.30
N SER A 64 15.59 -39.00 -6.98
CA SER A 64 14.17 -39.27 -6.72
C SER A 64 13.64 -40.43 -7.56
N PHE A 65 14.22 -40.64 -8.75
CA PHE A 65 13.84 -41.66 -9.73
C PHE A 65 15.08 -42.42 -10.22
N PRO A 66 15.77 -43.16 -9.33
CA PRO A 66 17.05 -43.77 -9.66
C PRO A 66 16.94 -44.86 -10.74
N GLU A 67 15.80 -45.57 -10.81
CA GLU A 67 15.58 -46.64 -11.78
C GLU A 67 15.36 -46.10 -13.20
N GLU A 68 14.59 -45.01 -13.33
CA GLU A 68 14.26 -44.43 -14.63
C GLU A 68 15.29 -43.41 -15.12
N MET A 69 15.95 -42.70 -14.20
CA MET A 69 16.78 -41.52 -14.53
C MET A 69 18.25 -41.66 -14.13
N GLY A 70 18.64 -42.76 -13.49
CA GLY A 70 20.01 -42.97 -13.01
C GLY A 70 21.05 -42.83 -14.12
N SER A 71 22.04 -41.97 -13.91
CA SER A 71 23.12 -41.68 -14.87
C SER A 71 22.68 -41.10 -16.23
N LEU A 72 21.40 -40.75 -16.39
CA LEU A 72 20.86 -40.16 -17.63
C LEU A 72 20.67 -38.65 -17.53
N CYS A 73 20.57 -38.09 -16.32
CA CYS A 73 20.23 -36.68 -16.12
C CYS A 73 21.45 -35.80 -15.85
N LEU A 74 22.30 -36.17 -14.89
CA LEU A 74 23.44 -35.37 -14.45
C LEU A 74 24.71 -35.77 -15.21
N THR A 75 24.68 -35.57 -16.52
CA THR A 75 25.83 -35.75 -17.41
C THR A 75 26.32 -34.40 -17.94
N PRO A 76 27.62 -34.25 -18.27
CA PRO A 76 28.13 -33.01 -18.84
C PRO A 76 27.39 -32.58 -20.11
N GLU A 77 27.06 -33.56 -20.96
CA GLU A 77 26.28 -33.36 -22.17
C GLU A 77 24.92 -32.73 -21.86
N GLN A 78 24.18 -33.28 -20.90
CA GLN A 78 22.86 -32.78 -20.57
C GLN A 78 22.87 -31.43 -19.84
N VAL A 79 23.96 -31.12 -19.14
CA VAL A 79 24.18 -29.78 -18.56
C VAL A 79 24.40 -28.74 -19.66
N LEU A 80 25.28 -29.02 -20.63
CA LEU A 80 25.55 -28.10 -21.74
C LEU A 80 24.31 -27.90 -22.62
N LEU A 81 23.60 -28.98 -22.98
CA LEU A 81 22.34 -28.93 -23.73
C LEU A 81 21.31 -28.02 -23.05
N GLN A 82 21.18 -28.09 -21.73
CA GLN A 82 20.24 -27.24 -21.00
C GLN A 82 20.71 -25.79 -20.85
N LEU A 83 22.02 -25.55 -20.79
CA LEU A 83 22.57 -24.19 -20.83
C LEU A 83 22.29 -23.55 -22.19
N LYS A 84 22.54 -24.28 -23.29
CA LYS A 84 22.20 -23.84 -24.65
C LYS A 84 20.70 -23.60 -24.80
N TYR A 85 19.87 -24.52 -24.34
CA TYR A 85 18.41 -24.34 -24.34
C TYR A 85 17.98 -23.06 -23.59
N ARG A 86 18.60 -22.74 -22.45
CA ARG A 86 18.28 -21.50 -21.73
C ARG A 86 18.74 -20.26 -22.48
N TYR A 87 19.90 -20.32 -23.14
CA TYR A 87 20.38 -19.26 -24.02
C TYR A 87 19.37 -19.00 -25.13
N ASP A 88 18.93 -20.06 -25.82
CA ASP A 88 17.99 -19.94 -26.94
C ASP A 88 16.66 -19.34 -26.46
N ILE A 89 16.13 -19.79 -25.34
CA ILE A 89 14.85 -19.30 -24.83
C ILE A 89 14.94 -17.85 -24.36
N GLU A 90 15.95 -17.51 -23.56
CA GLU A 90 16.00 -16.22 -22.87
C GLU A 90 16.70 -15.12 -23.69
N VAL A 91 17.75 -15.47 -24.43
CA VAL A 91 18.52 -14.54 -25.26
C VAL A 91 17.90 -14.47 -26.66
N ASP A 92 17.92 -15.57 -27.43
CA ASP A 92 17.49 -15.54 -28.84
C ASP A 92 15.99 -15.27 -28.98
N HIS A 93 15.16 -15.98 -28.21
CA HIS A 93 13.70 -15.84 -28.27
C HIS A 93 13.15 -14.79 -27.31
N SER A 94 14.01 -14.15 -26.49
CA SER A 94 13.61 -13.12 -25.52
C SER A 94 12.45 -13.52 -24.59
N ARG A 95 12.30 -14.82 -24.29
CA ARG A 95 11.23 -15.34 -23.43
C ARG A 95 11.66 -15.31 -21.97
N ARG A 96 11.32 -14.21 -21.31
CA ARG A 96 11.72 -13.95 -19.92
C ARG A 96 10.92 -14.79 -18.91
N PRO A 97 11.60 -15.41 -17.91
CA PRO A 97 10.95 -16.17 -16.84
C PRO A 97 10.20 -15.26 -15.86
N ALA A 98 9.43 -15.87 -14.95
CA ALA A 98 8.46 -15.16 -14.12
C ALA A 98 9.12 -14.13 -13.20
N LEU A 99 10.18 -14.53 -12.47
CA LEU A 99 10.88 -13.62 -11.58
C LEU A 99 11.59 -12.51 -12.36
N ARG A 100 12.13 -12.79 -13.55
CA ARG A 100 12.74 -11.76 -14.40
C ARG A 100 11.72 -10.70 -14.80
N LYS A 101 10.54 -11.10 -15.29
CA LYS A 101 9.45 -10.17 -15.62
C LYS A 101 8.99 -9.34 -14.41
N ILE A 102 8.93 -9.96 -13.23
CA ILE A 102 8.51 -9.28 -12.00
C ILE A 102 9.56 -8.26 -11.55
N MET A 103 10.84 -8.61 -11.57
CA MET A 103 11.94 -7.75 -11.11
C MET A 103 12.23 -6.61 -12.09
N GLU A 104 12.03 -6.84 -13.38
CA GLU A 104 12.07 -5.83 -14.44
C GLU A 104 10.80 -4.97 -14.49
N LYS A 105 9.78 -5.26 -13.64
CA LYS A 105 8.49 -4.56 -13.56
C LYS A 105 7.60 -4.63 -14.81
N ASP A 106 7.84 -5.61 -15.67
CA ASP A 106 7.03 -5.89 -16.86
C ASP A 106 5.81 -6.78 -16.56
N ASP A 107 5.78 -7.43 -15.39
CA ASP A 107 4.61 -8.15 -14.91
C ASP A 107 4.48 -8.05 -13.38
N THR A 108 3.29 -8.31 -12.84
CA THR A 108 2.99 -8.15 -11.43
C THR A 108 3.26 -9.42 -10.62
N ALA A 109 3.85 -9.23 -9.43
CA ALA A 109 3.98 -10.26 -8.41
C ALA A 109 2.64 -10.70 -7.81
N ALA A 110 1.57 -9.94 -8.01
CA ALA A 110 0.25 -10.22 -7.43
C ALA A 110 -0.47 -11.41 -8.08
N LYS A 111 -0.07 -11.80 -9.30
CA LYS A 111 -0.61 -12.99 -9.99
C LYS A 111 -0.27 -14.27 -9.22
N THR A 112 -1.01 -15.35 -9.51
CA THR A 112 -0.71 -16.66 -8.96
C THR A 112 0.61 -17.20 -9.52
N LEU A 113 1.54 -17.53 -8.61
CA LEU A 113 2.90 -18.00 -8.88
C LEU A 113 3.12 -19.37 -8.23
N VAL A 114 3.97 -20.19 -8.84
CA VAL A 114 4.53 -21.38 -8.21
C VAL A 114 6.04 -21.20 -8.08
N LEU A 115 6.53 -21.12 -6.86
CA LEU A 115 7.96 -20.93 -6.56
C LEU A 115 8.48 -22.06 -5.66
N CYS A 116 9.75 -22.38 -5.79
CA CYS A 116 10.44 -23.38 -4.96
C CYS A 116 11.30 -22.69 -3.91
N VAL A 117 11.26 -23.18 -2.67
CA VAL A 117 12.17 -22.74 -1.61
C VAL A 117 13.57 -23.30 -1.89
N CYS A 118 14.56 -22.44 -2.16
CA CYS A 118 15.92 -22.88 -2.52
C CYS A 118 16.97 -22.58 -1.44
N GLY A 119 16.59 -21.90 -0.36
CA GLY A 119 17.49 -21.66 0.77
C GLY A 119 16.80 -20.87 1.88
N VAL A 120 17.42 -20.82 3.05
CA VAL A 120 16.95 -20.03 4.19
C VAL A 120 18.01 -18.97 4.48
N VAL A 121 17.62 -17.69 4.43
CA VAL A 121 18.53 -16.57 4.72
C VAL A 121 18.59 -16.36 6.22
N PHE A 122 17.41 -16.21 6.82
CA PHE A 122 17.26 -15.85 8.22
C PHE A 122 15.98 -16.49 8.76
N ARG A 123 16.09 -17.21 9.88
CA ARG A 123 14.96 -17.99 10.42
C ARG A 123 13.98 -17.16 11.26
N GLY A 124 14.23 -15.89 11.56
CA GLY A 124 13.38 -15.13 12.46
C GLY A 124 13.54 -15.52 13.93
N SER A 125 13.00 -14.70 14.82
CA SER A 125 12.98 -14.98 16.26
C SER A 125 11.98 -16.10 16.53
N SER A 126 12.45 -17.15 17.20
CA SER A 126 11.58 -18.24 17.64
C SER A 126 10.66 -17.75 18.77
N PRO A 127 9.34 -18.02 18.71
CA PRO A 127 8.44 -17.71 19.81
C PRO A 127 8.77 -18.49 21.10
N LYS A 128 9.64 -19.52 21.04
CA LYS A 128 10.04 -20.35 22.19
C LYS A 128 11.29 -19.88 22.93
N ASN A 129 12.02 -18.89 22.43
CA ASN A 129 13.23 -18.36 23.08
C ASN A 129 12.98 -16.96 23.65
N LYS A 130 11.93 -16.78 24.47
CA LYS A 130 11.97 -15.77 25.52
C LYS A 130 12.61 -16.42 26.73
N SER A 131 13.94 -16.39 26.80
CA SER A 131 14.64 -16.70 28.04
C SER A 131 14.11 -15.77 29.12
N PHE A 132 13.64 -16.37 30.21
CA PHE A 132 13.34 -15.72 31.47
C PHE A 132 14.63 -15.09 31.99
N GLY A 133 14.83 -13.79 31.76
CA GLY A 133 16.04 -13.10 32.20
C GLY A 133 16.42 -11.93 31.32
N ASP A 134 15.57 -10.92 31.25
CA ASP A 134 16.09 -9.56 31.14
C ASP A 134 15.16 -8.64 31.92
N ILE A 135 15.66 -8.13 33.05
CA ILE A 135 14.97 -7.14 33.87
C ILE A 135 15.05 -5.85 33.08
N SER A 136 13.96 -5.51 32.40
CA SER A 136 13.79 -4.23 31.73
C SER A 136 13.88 -3.09 32.75
N THR A 137 14.88 -2.23 32.58
CA THR A 137 14.85 -0.85 33.09
C THR A 137 13.64 -0.11 32.48
N PRO A 138 12.87 0.64 33.28
CA PRO A 138 11.69 1.33 32.77
C PRO A 138 12.10 2.63 32.09
N GLY A 139 12.04 2.69 30.76
CA GLY A 139 12.29 3.96 30.03
C GLY A 139 12.65 3.91 28.54
N ALA A 140 12.44 2.80 27.83
CA ALA A 140 12.66 2.75 26.39
C ALA A 140 11.45 2.17 25.65
N ASP A 141 11.03 2.85 24.57
CA ASP A 141 9.93 2.49 23.69
C ASP A 141 9.99 1.01 23.24
N PRO A 142 8.84 0.32 23.06
CA PRO A 142 8.84 -1.06 22.63
C PRO A 142 9.29 -1.14 21.17
N LYS A 143 10.58 -1.38 20.92
CA LYS A 143 11.04 -1.80 19.59
C LYS A 143 10.32 -3.09 19.23
N VAL A 144 9.38 -2.98 18.29
CA VAL A 144 8.61 -4.08 17.71
C VAL A 144 9.55 -4.95 16.87
N GLU A 145 10.37 -5.76 17.51
CA GLU A 145 11.16 -6.78 16.82
C GLU A 145 10.31 -8.04 16.68
N ASN A 146 9.43 -8.05 15.67
CA ASN A 146 9.00 -9.31 15.05
C ASN A 146 9.90 -9.54 13.83
N PRO A 147 11.12 -10.10 13.98
CA PRO A 147 11.97 -10.31 12.83
C PRO A 147 11.39 -11.51 12.07
N CYS A 148 10.60 -11.15 11.05
CA CYS A 148 10.01 -12.05 10.08
C CYS A 148 11.12 -12.89 9.42
N ALA A 149 10.89 -14.18 9.22
CA ALA A 149 11.87 -15.03 8.54
C ALA A 149 12.01 -14.61 7.07
N VAL A 150 13.21 -14.81 6.53
CA VAL A 150 13.54 -14.55 5.13
C VAL A 150 14.10 -15.82 4.49
N VAL A 151 13.52 -16.22 3.36
CA VAL A 151 13.91 -17.40 2.59
C VAL A 151 14.25 -17.03 1.16
N TRP A 152 15.01 -17.87 0.46
CA TRP A 152 15.20 -17.75 -0.98
C TRP A 152 14.14 -18.56 -1.71
N LEU A 153 13.47 -17.94 -2.67
CA LEU A 153 12.52 -18.57 -3.58
C LEU A 153 13.07 -18.54 -5.01
N THR A 154 12.79 -19.55 -5.81
CA THR A 154 13.17 -19.63 -7.22
C THR A 154 12.01 -20.05 -8.11
N ASP A 155 11.96 -19.51 -9.33
CA ASP A 155 11.10 -19.99 -10.42
C ASP A 155 11.80 -21.03 -11.32
N GLY A 156 12.98 -21.49 -10.92
CA GLY A 156 13.84 -22.40 -11.68
C GLY A 156 14.82 -21.70 -12.63
N TRP A 157 14.66 -20.39 -12.84
CA TRP A 157 15.55 -19.58 -13.68
C TRP A 157 16.39 -18.64 -12.84
N TYR A 158 15.75 -17.91 -11.93
CA TYR A 158 16.38 -16.97 -11.01
C TYR A 158 15.87 -17.19 -9.59
N SER A 159 16.45 -16.47 -8.63
CA SER A 159 15.99 -16.50 -7.24
C SER A 159 15.80 -15.11 -6.67
N ILE A 160 14.84 -14.98 -5.76
CA ILE A 160 14.53 -13.75 -5.02
C ILE A 160 14.40 -14.05 -3.53
N LYS A 161 14.79 -13.10 -2.67
CA LYS A 161 14.54 -13.19 -1.24
C LYS A 161 13.05 -12.98 -1.00
N ALA A 162 12.46 -13.75 -0.09
CA ALA A 162 11.07 -13.62 0.29
C ALA A 162 10.91 -13.41 1.79
N GLN A 163 10.12 -12.40 2.17
CA GLN A 163 9.77 -12.12 3.55
C GLN A 163 8.51 -12.91 3.93
N LEU A 164 8.60 -13.68 5.01
CA LEU A 164 7.53 -14.51 5.54
C LEU A 164 6.75 -13.78 6.63
N ASP A 165 5.44 -13.98 6.71
CA ASP A 165 4.65 -13.51 7.85
C ASP A 165 4.79 -14.43 9.08
N GLY A 166 4.08 -14.10 10.18
CA GLY A 166 4.17 -14.83 11.44
C GLY A 166 3.81 -16.33 11.31
N PRO A 167 2.69 -16.70 10.68
CA PRO A 167 2.35 -18.10 10.46
C PRO A 167 3.35 -18.85 9.55
N LEU A 168 3.81 -18.26 8.45
CA LEU A 168 4.82 -18.90 7.59
C LEU A 168 6.17 -19.06 8.30
N THR A 169 6.57 -18.07 9.11
CA THR A 169 7.77 -18.17 9.96
C THR A 169 7.64 -19.34 10.94
N SER A 170 6.46 -19.51 11.55
CA SER A 170 6.17 -20.64 12.43
C SER A 170 6.21 -21.98 11.68
N MET A 171 5.74 -22.03 10.43
CA MET A 171 5.82 -23.23 9.59
C MET A 171 7.26 -23.59 9.22
N LEU A 172 8.11 -22.58 8.97
CA LEU A 172 9.54 -22.76 8.74
C LEU A 172 10.22 -23.39 9.97
N HIS A 173 9.95 -22.89 11.18
CA HIS A 173 10.49 -23.48 12.42
C HIS A 173 10.01 -24.92 12.67
N ARG A 174 8.78 -25.24 12.27
CA ARG A 174 8.22 -26.60 12.38
C ARG A 174 8.70 -27.54 11.27
N GLY A 175 9.54 -27.08 10.33
CA GLY A 175 10.00 -27.89 9.20
C GLY A 175 8.93 -28.16 8.13
N ARG A 176 7.79 -27.45 8.17
CA ARG A 176 6.72 -27.58 7.16
C ARG A 176 6.99 -26.79 5.88
N LEU A 177 8.03 -25.95 5.90
CA LEU A 177 8.53 -25.22 4.74
C LEU A 177 9.97 -25.63 4.42
N PRO A 178 10.20 -26.86 3.91
CA PRO A 178 11.52 -27.37 3.62
C PRO A 178 12.12 -26.76 2.34
N VAL A 179 13.45 -26.71 2.27
CA VAL A 179 14.18 -26.43 1.02
C VAL A 179 13.90 -27.55 0.01
N GLY A 180 13.62 -27.18 -1.24
CA GLY A 180 13.09 -28.05 -2.30
C GLY A 180 11.55 -28.09 -2.35
N GLY A 181 10.87 -27.57 -1.33
CA GLY A 181 9.40 -27.49 -1.30
C GLY A 181 8.87 -26.45 -2.28
N LYS A 182 7.83 -26.82 -3.04
CA LYS A 182 7.11 -25.89 -3.93
C LYS A 182 5.93 -25.25 -3.22
N LEU A 183 5.73 -23.96 -3.46
CA LEU A 183 4.62 -23.17 -2.96
C LEU A 183 3.84 -22.57 -4.12
N ILE A 184 2.51 -22.65 -4.06
CA ILE A 184 1.63 -21.79 -4.84
C ILE A 184 1.30 -20.56 -4.01
N ILE A 185 1.46 -19.38 -4.61
CA ILE A 185 1.40 -18.08 -3.94
C ILE A 185 0.51 -17.17 -4.79
N HIS A 186 -0.42 -16.46 -4.17
CA HIS A 186 -1.24 -15.44 -4.81
C HIS A 186 -1.08 -14.10 -4.09
N GLY A 187 -1.21 -12.98 -4.80
CA GLY A 187 -1.19 -11.65 -4.19
C GLY A 187 0.13 -11.28 -3.52
N ALA A 188 1.26 -11.81 -4.00
CA ALA A 188 2.57 -11.44 -3.46
C ALA A 188 2.90 -9.99 -3.80
N GLN A 189 3.70 -9.35 -2.94
CA GLN A 189 4.06 -7.94 -3.09
C GLN A 189 5.58 -7.80 -3.23
N LEU A 190 6.03 -7.08 -4.24
CA LEU A 190 7.45 -6.74 -4.39
C LEU A 190 7.75 -5.52 -3.50
N VAL A 191 8.73 -5.63 -2.62
CA VAL A 191 9.10 -4.61 -1.63
C VAL A 191 10.60 -4.31 -1.74
N GLY A 192 11.00 -3.06 -1.49
CA GLY A 192 12.38 -2.67 -1.24
C GLY A 192 13.07 -1.88 -2.37
N SER A 193 12.72 -2.09 -3.63
CA SER A 193 13.21 -1.25 -4.75
C SER A 193 12.06 -0.75 -5.62
N GLU A 194 12.11 0.53 -5.95
CA GLU A 194 11.18 1.17 -6.89
C GLU A 194 11.68 1.14 -8.33
N ASN A 195 12.93 0.77 -8.57
CA ASN A 195 13.49 0.69 -9.92
C ASN A 195 13.40 -0.74 -10.47
N ALA A 196 13.15 -0.84 -11.78
CA ALA A 196 13.30 -2.11 -12.51
C ALA A 196 14.77 -2.55 -12.49
N CYS A 197 15.01 -3.84 -12.28
CA CYS A 197 16.37 -4.38 -12.25
C CYS A 197 16.42 -5.80 -12.82
N SER A 198 17.58 -6.15 -13.39
CA SER A 198 17.88 -7.53 -13.77
C SER A 198 18.00 -8.41 -12.52
N PRO A 199 17.54 -9.67 -12.54
CA PRO A 199 17.61 -10.55 -11.37
C PRO A 199 19.01 -10.77 -10.78
N LEU A 200 20.06 -10.70 -11.62
CA LEU A 200 21.45 -10.91 -11.18
C LEU A 200 22.05 -9.64 -10.54
N GLU A 201 21.54 -8.47 -10.90
CA GLU A 201 21.99 -7.17 -10.41
C GLU A 201 21.06 -6.62 -9.31
N ALA A 202 20.20 -7.48 -8.77
CA ALA A 202 19.14 -7.09 -7.86
C ALA A 202 19.72 -6.55 -6.53
N PRO A 203 19.22 -5.40 -6.04
CA PRO A 203 19.70 -4.84 -4.79
C PRO A 203 19.32 -5.74 -3.60
N VAL A 204 20.16 -5.72 -2.56
CA VAL A 204 20.01 -6.58 -1.37
C VAL A 204 18.67 -6.35 -0.64
N SER A 205 18.10 -5.15 -0.77
CA SER A 205 16.81 -4.73 -0.20
C SER A 205 15.60 -5.29 -0.93
N LEU A 206 15.73 -5.75 -2.19
CA LEU A 206 14.62 -6.26 -2.98
C LEU A 206 14.14 -7.60 -2.44
N MET A 207 12.87 -7.64 -2.04
CA MET A 207 12.25 -8.82 -1.45
C MET A 207 10.82 -9.02 -1.94
N LEU A 208 10.40 -10.28 -1.98
CA LEU A 208 9.02 -10.68 -2.25
C LEU A 208 8.29 -10.95 -0.92
N LYS A 209 7.33 -10.13 -0.56
CA LYS A 209 6.49 -10.37 0.62
C LYS A 209 5.41 -11.39 0.29
N ILE A 210 5.38 -12.48 1.06
CA ILE A 210 4.41 -13.56 0.90
C ILE A 210 3.62 -13.77 2.20
N CYS A 211 2.33 -14.08 2.06
CA CYS A 211 1.41 -14.20 3.18
C CYS A 211 0.88 -15.63 3.28
N ALA A 212 0.67 -16.12 4.50
CA ALA A 212 0.19 -17.48 4.79
C ALA A 212 -1.21 -17.72 4.22
N ASN A 213 -2.10 -16.74 4.30
CA ASN A 213 -3.47 -16.84 3.79
C ASN A 213 -3.56 -16.77 2.27
N SER A 214 -2.43 -16.56 1.58
CA SER A 214 -2.37 -16.60 0.12
C SER A 214 -1.27 -17.54 -0.39
N SER A 215 -0.74 -18.42 0.47
CA SER A 215 0.30 -19.39 0.11
C SER A 215 -0.08 -20.80 0.54
N ARG A 216 0.12 -21.80 -0.32
CA ARG A 216 -0.10 -23.21 0.00
C ARG A 216 1.02 -24.08 -0.60
N PRO A 217 1.31 -25.26 -0.05
CA PRO A 217 2.18 -26.22 -0.71
C PRO A 217 1.62 -26.59 -2.10
N ALA A 218 2.47 -26.58 -3.11
CA ALA A 218 2.14 -27.05 -4.44
C ALA A 218 2.54 -28.52 -4.61
N ARG A 219 1.94 -29.21 -5.58
CA ARG A 219 2.33 -30.59 -5.92
C ARG A 219 3.79 -30.64 -6.39
N TRP A 220 4.45 -31.77 -6.17
CA TRP A 220 5.86 -31.97 -6.51
C TRP A 220 6.15 -31.74 -8.01
N ASP A 221 5.20 -32.07 -8.89
CA ASP A 221 5.25 -31.97 -10.35
C ASP A 221 4.82 -30.59 -10.88
N SER A 222 4.38 -29.67 -10.01
CA SER A 222 3.88 -28.36 -10.43
C SER A 222 4.97 -27.54 -11.14
N LYS A 223 4.64 -26.97 -12.30
CA LYS A 223 5.57 -26.14 -13.08
C LYS A 223 5.86 -24.82 -12.35
N LEU A 224 7.13 -24.47 -12.22
CA LEU A 224 7.56 -23.21 -11.59
C LEU A 224 7.29 -22.00 -12.50
N GLY A 225 7.11 -20.83 -11.89
CA GLY A 225 6.79 -19.57 -12.56
C GLY A 225 5.31 -19.22 -12.48
N PHE A 226 4.78 -18.51 -13.48
CA PHE A 226 3.36 -18.15 -13.52
C PHE A 226 2.46 -19.39 -13.60
N HIS A 227 1.44 -19.39 -12.75
CA HIS A 227 0.42 -20.42 -12.80
C HIS A 227 -0.50 -20.21 -14.01
N ARG A 228 -1.08 -21.30 -14.55
CA ARG A 228 -1.94 -21.25 -15.76
C ARG A 228 -3.16 -20.38 -15.55
N ASP A 229 -3.80 -20.51 -14.38
CA ASP A 229 -4.89 -19.64 -13.96
C ASP A 229 -4.33 -18.53 -13.05
N PRO A 230 -4.42 -17.24 -13.46
CA PRO A 230 -3.92 -16.12 -12.66
C PRO A 230 -4.83 -15.75 -11.49
N ARG A 231 -6.05 -16.30 -11.43
CA ARG A 231 -7.03 -15.99 -10.38
C ARG A 231 -6.59 -16.54 -9.02
N PRO A 232 -7.06 -15.94 -7.91
CA PRO A 232 -6.84 -16.51 -6.59
C PRO A 232 -7.49 -17.89 -6.48
N PHE A 233 -6.81 -18.79 -5.78
CA PHE A 233 -7.34 -20.11 -5.47
C PHE A 233 -8.25 -20.05 -4.23
N LEU A 234 -9.26 -20.92 -4.20
CA LEU A 234 -10.23 -21.00 -3.12
C LEU A 234 -9.59 -21.55 -1.85
N LEU A 235 -9.93 -20.92 -0.72
CA LEU A 235 -9.47 -21.32 0.60
C LEU A 235 -10.64 -21.51 1.55
N PRO A 236 -10.63 -22.58 2.37
CA PRO A 236 -11.60 -22.72 3.45
C PRO A 236 -11.26 -21.73 4.57
N VAL A 237 -12.27 -21.09 5.12
CA VAL A 237 -12.20 -20.13 6.23
C VAL A 237 -11.52 -20.77 7.45
N SER A 238 -11.73 -22.06 7.68
CA SER A 238 -11.06 -22.82 8.76
C SER A 238 -9.53 -22.88 8.64
N SER A 239 -8.97 -22.67 7.45
CA SER A 239 -7.52 -22.69 7.22
C SER A 239 -6.84 -21.32 7.37
N LEU A 240 -7.61 -20.27 7.65
CA LEU A 240 -7.12 -18.91 7.71
C LEU A 240 -6.46 -18.61 9.06
N TYR A 241 -5.35 -17.89 9.01
CA TYR A 241 -4.64 -17.38 10.17
C TYR A 241 -5.00 -15.92 10.42
N SER A 242 -5.24 -15.53 11.67
CA SER A 242 -5.54 -14.14 12.05
C SER A 242 -4.41 -13.16 11.69
N SER A 243 -3.15 -13.63 11.73
CA SER A 243 -1.95 -12.88 11.35
C SER A 243 -1.36 -13.28 10.00
N GLY A 244 -2.14 -13.96 9.14
CA GLY A 244 -1.68 -14.55 7.88
C GLY A 244 -1.81 -13.67 6.64
N GLY A 245 -2.02 -12.36 6.79
CA GLY A 245 -2.25 -11.43 5.68
C GLY A 245 -3.63 -11.57 5.02
N PRO A 246 -3.86 -10.86 3.90
CA PRO A 246 -5.13 -10.86 3.19
C PRO A 246 -5.43 -12.22 2.58
N VAL A 247 -6.72 -12.52 2.39
CA VAL A 247 -7.19 -13.76 1.75
C VAL A 247 -7.59 -13.44 0.31
N GLY A 248 -7.06 -14.20 -0.65
CA GLY A 248 -7.35 -13.97 -2.06
C GLY A 248 -8.79 -14.28 -2.45
N CYS A 249 -9.27 -15.49 -2.13
CA CYS A 249 -10.64 -15.90 -2.41
C CYS A 249 -11.13 -16.95 -1.41
N VAL A 250 -12.37 -16.81 -0.98
CA VAL A 250 -13.10 -17.75 -0.13
C VAL A 250 -14.47 -18.02 -0.74
N ASP A 251 -14.93 -19.25 -0.64
CA ASP A 251 -16.28 -19.62 -1.06
C ASP A 251 -17.18 -19.78 0.17
N ILE A 252 -18.16 -18.88 0.30
CA ILE A 252 -18.89 -18.67 1.54
C ILE A 252 -20.40 -18.67 1.32
N ILE A 253 -21.12 -19.11 2.34
CA ILE A 253 -22.57 -18.93 2.47
C ILE A 253 -22.86 -17.93 3.59
N ILE A 254 -23.83 -17.04 3.35
CA ILE A 254 -24.29 -16.10 4.37
C ILE A 254 -25.32 -16.81 5.25
N LEU A 255 -24.98 -17.02 6.52
CA LEU A 255 -25.87 -17.63 7.51
C LEU A 255 -26.84 -16.61 8.11
N ARG A 256 -26.32 -15.42 8.45
CA ARG A 256 -27.11 -14.34 9.06
C ARG A 256 -26.61 -12.99 8.57
N SER A 257 -27.53 -12.10 8.24
CA SER A 257 -27.27 -10.68 8.01
C SER A 257 -27.64 -9.89 9.25
N TYR A 258 -26.70 -9.18 9.85
CA TYR A 258 -26.99 -8.33 11.01
C TYR A 258 -27.34 -6.90 10.55
N PRO A 259 -28.13 -6.16 11.34
CA PRO A 259 -28.42 -4.75 11.05
C PRO A 259 -27.14 -3.91 10.92
N ILE A 260 -27.20 -2.88 10.07
CA ILE A 260 -26.10 -1.94 9.90
C ILE A 260 -25.84 -1.22 11.22
N LEU A 261 -24.58 -1.18 11.62
CA LEU A 261 -24.09 -0.40 12.75
C LEU A 261 -23.32 0.81 12.21
N TRP A 262 -23.31 1.90 12.95
CA TRP A 262 -22.52 3.09 12.64
C TRP A 262 -21.30 3.12 13.56
N MET A 263 -20.11 3.03 12.98
CA MET A 263 -18.84 3.10 13.69
C MET A 263 -18.34 4.54 13.66
N GLU A 264 -18.14 5.14 14.83
CA GLU A 264 -17.47 6.44 14.97
C GLU A 264 -16.07 6.26 15.52
N ARG A 265 -15.07 6.86 14.87
CA ARG A 265 -13.70 6.96 15.40
C ARG A 265 -13.55 8.27 16.15
N LYS A 266 -13.20 8.17 17.43
CA LYS A 266 -12.93 9.33 18.27
C LYS A 266 -11.49 9.82 18.07
N PRO A 267 -11.24 11.14 18.16
CA PRO A 267 -9.89 11.69 18.10
C PRO A 267 -8.98 11.17 19.23
N GLU A 268 -9.55 10.77 20.36
CA GLU A 268 -8.85 10.19 21.52
C GLU A 268 -8.40 8.71 21.31
N GLY A 269 -8.63 8.11 20.14
CA GLY A 269 -8.14 6.76 19.82
C GLY A 269 -9.10 5.61 20.15
N GLY A 270 -10.41 5.86 20.24
CA GLY A 270 -11.45 4.86 20.49
C GLY A 270 -12.44 4.70 19.34
N THR A 271 -13.06 3.51 19.23
CA THR A 271 -14.18 3.26 18.29
C THR A 271 -15.48 3.01 19.04
N VAL A 272 -16.55 3.68 18.63
CA VAL A 272 -17.90 3.51 19.19
C VAL A 272 -18.82 2.97 18.11
N PHE A 273 -19.56 1.91 18.42
CA PHE A 273 -20.57 1.35 17.53
C PHE A 273 -21.97 1.75 18.01
N ARG A 274 -22.79 2.30 17.10
CA ARG A 274 -24.18 2.69 17.35
C ARG A 274 -25.14 1.96 16.42
N SER A 275 -26.35 1.70 16.90
CA SER A 275 -27.46 1.31 16.02
C SER A 275 -27.97 2.53 15.25
N GLY A 276 -28.76 2.32 14.18
CA GLY A 276 -29.30 3.42 13.38
C GLY A 276 -30.01 4.51 14.20
N ARG A 277 -30.93 4.12 15.10
CA ARG A 277 -31.63 5.07 15.99
C ARG A 277 -30.69 5.80 16.96
N ALA A 278 -29.66 5.12 17.46
CA ALA A 278 -28.70 5.73 18.36
C ALA A 278 -27.80 6.73 17.62
N GLU A 279 -27.43 6.44 16.38
CA GLU A 279 -26.70 7.37 15.53
C GLU A 279 -27.54 8.58 15.14
N GLU A 280 -28.81 8.42 14.76
CA GLU A 280 -29.71 9.57 14.49
C GLU A 280 -29.87 10.49 15.71
N LYS A 281 -29.90 9.92 16.92
CA LYS A 281 -29.95 10.70 18.16
C LYS A 281 -28.65 11.46 18.39
N GLU A 282 -27.51 10.82 18.14
CA GLU A 282 -26.20 11.45 18.34
C GLU A 282 -25.90 12.49 17.26
N ALA A 283 -26.23 12.21 16.00
CA ALA A 283 -26.16 13.17 14.90
C ALA A 283 -26.99 14.42 15.19
N ARG A 284 -28.21 14.26 15.74
CA ARG A 284 -29.01 15.40 16.20
C ARG A 284 -28.35 16.16 17.35
N ARG A 285 -27.83 15.46 18.36
CA ARG A 285 -27.10 16.10 19.47
C ARG A 285 -25.89 16.88 19.00
N TYR A 286 -25.11 16.29 18.11
CA TYR A 286 -23.95 16.92 17.48
C TYR A 286 -24.35 18.15 16.67
N ASN A 287 -25.40 18.05 15.83
CA ASN A 287 -25.86 19.18 15.03
C ASN A 287 -26.34 20.34 15.92
N ILE A 288 -27.11 20.05 16.98
CA ILE A 288 -27.53 21.05 17.96
C ILE A 288 -26.33 21.69 18.65
N HIS A 289 -25.32 20.90 19.03
CA HIS A 289 -24.11 21.42 19.68
C HIS A 289 -23.27 22.26 18.71
N LYS A 290 -23.16 21.82 17.46
CA LYS A 290 -22.48 22.54 16.37
C LYS A 290 -23.17 23.86 16.07
N GLU A 291 -24.50 23.87 15.92
CA GLU A 291 -25.31 25.07 15.72
C GLU A 291 -25.09 26.07 16.85
N LYS A 292 -25.19 25.63 18.11
CA LYS A 292 -24.93 26.50 19.27
C LYS A 292 -23.51 27.05 19.30
N ALA A 293 -22.51 26.22 18.98
CA ALA A 293 -21.13 26.67 18.91
C ALA A 293 -20.91 27.70 17.78
N MET A 294 -21.56 27.51 16.63
CA MET A 294 -21.55 28.44 15.50
C MET A 294 -22.25 29.77 15.86
N GLU A 295 -23.40 29.73 16.55
CA GLU A 295 -24.09 30.92 17.05
C GLU A 295 -23.21 31.73 18.01
N ILE A 296 -22.61 31.06 19.01
CA ILE A 296 -21.69 31.72 19.96
C ILE A 296 -20.49 32.35 19.24
N LEU A 297 -19.95 31.68 18.22
CA LEU A 297 -18.87 32.22 17.40
C LEU A 297 -19.32 33.45 16.61
N PHE A 298 -20.50 33.38 16.00
CA PHE A 298 -21.08 34.50 15.24
C PHE A 298 -21.32 35.72 16.13
N ASP A 299 -21.90 35.55 17.32
CA ASP A 299 -22.14 36.64 18.27
C ASP A 299 -20.84 37.29 18.76
N LYS A 300 -19.79 36.49 18.99
CA LYS A 300 -18.46 37.01 19.34
C LYS A 300 -17.88 37.90 18.24
N ILE A 301 -17.92 37.43 16.99
CA ILE A 301 -17.39 38.17 15.84
C ILE A 301 -18.20 39.44 15.60
N LYS A 302 -19.53 39.37 15.71
CA LYS A 302 -20.39 40.55 15.59
C LYS A 302 -20.08 41.59 16.67
N ALA A 303 -19.90 41.16 17.91
CA ALA A 303 -19.54 42.06 19.02
C ALA A 303 -18.15 42.69 18.85
N GLU A 304 -17.17 41.95 18.31
CA GLU A 304 -15.84 42.49 17.94
C GLU A 304 -15.96 43.52 16.81
N PHE A 305 -16.73 43.22 15.77
CA PHE A 305 -16.97 44.13 14.65
C PHE A 305 -17.66 45.43 15.10
N GLU A 306 -18.70 45.36 15.93
CA GLU A 306 -19.37 46.54 16.48
C GLU A 306 -18.46 47.39 17.39
N LYS A 307 -17.52 46.76 18.12
CA LYS A 307 -16.52 47.48 18.92
C LYS A 307 -15.50 48.19 18.03
N GLU A 308 -15.03 47.54 16.96
CA GLU A 308 -14.13 48.16 15.99
C GLU A 308 -14.80 49.34 15.29
N GLU A 309 -16.06 49.21 14.86
CA GLU A 309 -16.81 50.33 14.27
C GLU A 309 -16.96 51.51 15.23
N LYS A 310 -17.27 51.23 16.51
CA LYS A 310 -17.38 52.28 17.54
C LYS A 310 -16.02 52.91 17.86
N GLY A 311 -14.92 52.16 17.75
CA GLY A 311 -13.55 52.65 17.97
C GLY A 311 -12.97 53.42 16.78
N ASN A 312 -13.38 53.09 15.55
CA ASN A 312 -12.94 53.77 14.32
C ASN A 312 -13.69 55.09 14.06
N ARG A 313 -14.79 55.35 14.79
CA ARG A 313 -15.39 56.68 14.88
C ARG A 313 -14.40 57.62 15.57
N LYS A 314 -13.53 58.25 14.80
CA LYS A 314 -12.68 59.36 15.28
C LYS A 314 -13.59 60.39 15.94
N PRO A 315 -13.20 61.01 17.08
CA PRO A 315 -13.89 62.19 17.58
C PRO A 315 -13.71 63.31 16.55
N GLN A 316 -14.67 63.45 15.62
CA GLN A 316 -14.61 64.48 14.61
C GLN A 316 -14.86 65.84 15.29
N ARG A 317 -14.03 66.82 14.90
CA ARG A 317 -14.22 68.22 15.26
C ARG A 317 -15.57 68.67 14.71
N ARG A 318 -16.48 69.13 15.58
CA ARG A 318 -17.74 69.78 15.20
C ARG A 318 -17.51 70.78 14.06
N ARG A 319 -17.92 70.42 12.84
CA ARG A 319 -18.09 71.39 11.76
C ARG A 319 -19.56 71.80 11.79
N THR A 320 -19.85 73.00 12.26
CA THR A 320 -21.17 73.61 12.09
C THR A 320 -21.42 73.83 10.60
N ILE A 321 -22.22 72.96 9.98
CA ILE A 321 -22.64 73.07 8.59
C ILE A 321 -23.90 73.97 8.57
N ASN A 322 -23.79 75.15 7.97
CA ASN A 322 -24.95 76.02 7.70
C ASN A 322 -25.73 75.49 6.48
N GLY A 323 -27.05 75.69 6.45
CA GLY A 323 -27.97 75.15 5.43
C GLY A 323 -27.66 75.45 3.96
N GLN A 324 -26.78 76.43 3.67
CA GLN A 324 -26.33 76.77 2.32
C GLN A 324 -25.17 75.90 1.80
N ASN A 325 -24.47 75.19 2.68
CA ASN A 325 -23.37 74.29 2.31
C ASN A 325 -23.83 72.85 2.04
N ILE A 326 -25.09 72.52 2.34
CA ILE A 326 -25.67 71.18 2.11
C ILE A 326 -25.99 70.97 0.62
N THR A 327 -26.35 72.04 -0.09
CA THR A 327 -26.63 72.01 -1.54
C THR A 327 -25.39 71.83 -2.42
N SER A 328 -24.18 72.02 -1.88
CA SER A 328 -22.91 71.85 -2.61
C SER A 328 -22.32 70.44 -2.53
N LEU A 329 -22.82 69.57 -1.65
CA LEU A 329 -22.32 68.21 -1.48
C LEU A 329 -22.97 67.29 -2.52
N GLN A 330 -22.17 66.69 -3.40
CA GLN A 330 -22.64 65.75 -4.44
C GLN A 330 -22.08 64.33 -4.27
N ASP A 331 -21.05 64.16 -3.44
CA ASP A 331 -20.42 62.87 -3.20
C ASP A 331 -21.11 62.09 -2.07
N GLY A 332 -21.26 60.78 -2.25
CA GLY A 332 -22.01 59.91 -1.34
C GLY A 332 -21.35 59.73 0.03
N GLU A 333 -20.01 59.81 0.07
CA GLU A 333 -19.21 59.70 1.30
C GLU A 333 -19.36 60.95 2.17
N GLU A 334 -19.24 62.15 1.58
CA GLU A 334 -19.41 63.43 2.27
C GLU A 334 -20.84 63.62 2.81
N LEU A 335 -21.84 63.17 2.04
CA LEU A 335 -23.25 63.17 2.46
C LEU A 335 -23.50 62.20 3.63
N TYR A 336 -22.86 61.04 3.63
CA TYR A 336 -23.00 60.05 4.71
C TYR A 336 -22.34 60.50 6.02
N GLU A 337 -21.17 61.14 5.94
CA GLU A 337 -20.51 61.73 7.10
C GLU A 337 -21.32 62.89 7.70
N ALA A 338 -21.85 63.79 6.85
CA ALA A 338 -22.64 64.93 7.31
C ALA A 338 -23.92 64.50 8.04
N VAL A 339 -24.62 63.48 7.55
CA VAL A 339 -25.86 62.93 8.14
C VAL A 339 -25.62 62.22 9.49
N GLY A 340 -24.39 61.76 9.76
CA GLY A 340 -24.03 61.09 11.00
C GLY A 340 -24.18 61.94 12.27
N ASP A 341 -24.17 63.27 12.15
CA ASP A 341 -24.24 64.22 13.27
C ASP A 341 -25.67 64.60 13.68
N ASP A 342 -26.63 64.68 12.74
CA ASP A 342 -28.07 64.90 13.01
C ASP A 342 -28.94 64.36 11.85
N PRO A 343 -29.39 63.09 11.92
CA PRO A 343 -30.10 62.43 10.82
C PRO A 343 -31.45 63.06 10.49
N ALA A 344 -32.17 63.52 11.50
CA ALA A 344 -33.54 64.02 11.34
C ALA A 344 -33.57 65.44 10.74
N PHE A 345 -32.57 66.27 11.08
CA PHE A 345 -32.47 67.63 10.55
C PHE A 345 -31.96 67.66 9.11
N LEU A 346 -30.98 66.83 8.77
CA LEU A 346 -30.32 66.88 7.46
C LEU A 346 -31.10 66.15 6.37
N GLU A 347 -31.78 65.04 6.68
CA GLU A 347 -32.59 64.30 5.70
C GLU A 347 -33.79 65.12 5.16
N ALA A 348 -34.25 66.14 5.90
CA ALA A 348 -35.31 67.06 5.47
C ALA A 348 -34.85 68.17 4.51
N HIS A 349 -33.54 68.43 4.41
CA HIS A 349 -32.95 69.52 3.61
C HIS A 349 -32.19 69.02 2.36
N LEU A 350 -32.23 67.72 2.07
CA LEU A 350 -31.58 67.11 0.91
C LEU A 350 -32.49 67.15 -0.33
N THR A 351 -31.90 67.36 -1.51
CA THR A 351 -32.62 67.21 -2.78
C THR A 351 -32.82 65.73 -3.14
N GLU A 352 -33.84 65.41 -3.95
CA GLU A 352 -34.19 64.03 -4.34
C GLU A 352 -33.00 63.24 -4.93
N LYS A 353 -32.16 63.90 -5.74
CA LYS A 353 -30.92 63.30 -6.29
C LYS A 353 -29.86 63.05 -5.22
N GLN A 354 -29.71 63.94 -4.24
CA GLN A 354 -28.78 63.75 -3.12
C GLN A 354 -29.25 62.64 -2.18
N VAL A 355 -30.57 62.49 -2.00
CA VAL A 355 -31.16 61.38 -1.24
C VAL A 355 -30.88 60.04 -1.93
N GLU A 356 -31.04 59.96 -3.25
CA GLU A 356 -30.75 58.74 -4.02
C GLU A 356 -29.27 58.34 -3.94
N VAL A 357 -28.35 59.31 -4.11
CA VAL A 357 -26.91 59.09 -3.97
C VAL A 357 -26.53 58.64 -2.54
N LEU A 358 -27.11 59.27 -1.52
CA LEU A 358 -26.92 58.88 -0.12
C LEU A 358 -27.47 57.47 0.17
N GLN A 359 -28.66 57.12 -0.35
CA GLN A 359 -29.24 55.79 -0.18
C GLN A 359 -28.42 54.71 -0.89
N ASN A 360 -27.91 55.00 -2.08
CA ASN A 360 -27.01 54.12 -2.82
C ASN A 360 -25.69 53.89 -2.05
N TYR A 361 -25.11 54.96 -1.51
CA TYR A 361 -23.90 54.86 -0.70
C TYR A 361 -24.15 54.13 0.63
N LYS A 362 -25.24 54.43 1.35
CA LYS A 362 -25.68 53.70 2.56
C LYS A 362 -25.80 52.20 2.28
N ARG A 363 -26.43 51.82 1.16
CA ARG A 363 -26.55 50.42 0.73
C ARG A 363 -25.19 49.79 0.44
N LEU A 364 -24.30 50.48 -0.28
CA LEU A 364 -22.97 49.98 -0.61
C LEU A 364 -22.09 49.80 0.64
N VAL A 365 -22.18 50.71 1.60
CA VAL A 365 -21.50 50.61 2.91
C VAL A 365 -22.04 49.42 3.71
N MET A 366 -23.36 49.27 3.79
CA MET A 366 -23.99 48.13 4.47
C MET A 366 -23.61 46.79 3.81
N GLU A 367 -23.60 46.72 2.48
CA GLU A 367 -23.18 45.53 1.72
C GLU A 367 -21.70 45.21 1.97
N LYS A 368 -20.83 46.23 2.00
CA LYS A 368 -19.40 46.05 2.30
C LYS A 368 -19.17 45.57 3.73
N GLN A 369 -19.85 46.16 4.71
CA GLN A 369 -19.79 45.72 6.12
C GLN A 369 -20.32 44.29 6.28
N GLN A 370 -21.44 43.96 5.61
CA GLN A 370 -22.00 42.61 5.65
C GLN A 370 -21.07 41.59 4.99
N ALA A 371 -20.44 41.93 3.87
CA ALA A 371 -19.47 41.08 3.18
C ALA A 371 -18.23 40.84 4.05
N GLU A 372 -17.70 41.88 4.71
CA GLU A 372 -16.56 41.75 5.62
C GLU A 372 -16.90 40.90 6.85
N LEU A 373 -18.08 41.09 7.44
CA LEU A 373 -18.54 40.27 8.56
C LEU A 373 -18.70 38.80 8.15
N GLN A 374 -19.28 38.53 6.98
CA GLN A 374 -19.41 37.17 6.45
C GLN A 374 -18.05 36.52 6.15
N ASP A 375 -17.09 37.29 5.63
CA ASP A 375 -15.75 36.80 5.35
C ASP A 375 -14.97 36.49 6.64
N ARG A 376 -15.05 37.36 7.65
CA ARG A 376 -14.48 37.11 8.99
C ARG A 376 -15.12 35.88 9.63
N TYR A 377 -16.44 35.72 9.53
CA TYR A 377 -17.13 34.53 10.02
C TYR A 377 -16.64 33.26 9.31
N ARG A 378 -16.50 33.29 7.98
CA ARG A 378 -15.99 32.16 7.20
C ARG A 378 -14.59 31.74 7.65
N ARG A 379 -13.65 32.69 7.75
CA ARG A 379 -12.28 32.43 8.23
C ARG A 379 -12.26 31.91 9.68
N ALA A 380 -13.18 32.39 10.52
CA ALA A 380 -13.29 31.93 11.90
C ALA A 380 -13.86 30.50 12.00
N VAL A 381 -14.79 30.13 11.12
CA VAL A 381 -15.30 28.75 11.03
C VAL A 381 -14.20 27.81 10.55
N GLU A 382 -13.46 28.18 9.49
CA GLU A 382 -12.32 27.40 8.99
C GLU A 382 -11.25 27.22 10.08
N SER A 383 -10.91 28.28 10.82
CA SER A 383 -9.93 28.17 11.92
C SER A 383 -10.46 27.43 13.16
N ALA A 384 -11.78 27.44 13.42
CA ALA A 384 -12.39 26.68 14.50
C ALA A 384 -12.48 25.18 14.18
N GLU A 385 -12.63 24.79 12.91
CA GLU A 385 -12.58 23.39 12.49
C GLU A 385 -11.21 22.75 12.76
N ASP A 386 -10.13 23.55 12.70
CA ASP A 386 -8.75 23.12 12.95
C ASP A 386 -8.26 23.35 14.41
N GLY A 387 -9.05 24.05 15.23
CA GLY A 387 -8.66 24.54 16.56
C GLY A 387 -9.19 23.73 17.76
N VAL A 388 -8.49 23.84 18.90
CA VAL A 388 -8.90 23.31 20.21
C VAL A 388 -10.04 24.16 20.77
N GLY A 389 -11.27 23.93 20.29
CA GLY A 389 -12.46 24.68 20.71
C GLY A 389 -13.64 24.65 19.73
N GLY A 390 -13.44 24.18 18.50
CA GLY A 390 -14.54 23.91 17.57
C GLY A 390 -15.21 22.56 17.80
N CYS A 391 -16.36 22.34 17.18
CA CYS A 391 -16.99 21.02 17.13
C CYS A 391 -16.27 20.16 16.07
N PRO A 392 -15.38 19.23 16.45
CA PRO A 392 -14.62 18.45 15.47
C PRO A 392 -15.54 17.64 14.58
N LYS A 393 -15.16 17.47 13.31
CA LYS A 393 -15.92 16.65 12.38
C LYS A 393 -15.92 15.19 12.86
N ARG A 394 -17.11 14.60 12.93
CA ARG A 394 -17.26 13.19 13.32
C ARG A 394 -16.82 12.28 12.16
N ASP A 395 -15.91 11.36 12.42
CA ASP A 395 -15.54 10.29 11.48
C ASP A 395 -16.45 9.08 11.71
N VAL A 396 -17.59 9.06 11.02
CA VAL A 396 -18.62 8.00 11.16
C VAL A 396 -18.76 7.23 9.84
N ALA A 397 -18.69 5.90 9.91
CA ALA A 397 -18.88 5.01 8.78
C ALA A 397 -19.89 3.90 9.08
N PRO A 398 -20.78 3.54 8.13
CA PRO A 398 -21.65 2.38 8.29
C PRO A 398 -20.85 1.07 8.16
N VAL A 399 -21.16 0.10 9.02
CA VAL A 399 -20.56 -1.22 9.09
C VAL A 399 -21.66 -2.26 9.01
N TRP A 400 -21.60 -3.08 7.97
CA TRP A 400 -22.49 -4.22 7.80
C TRP A 400 -21.77 -5.51 8.17
N ARG A 401 -22.29 -6.23 9.17
CA ARG A 401 -21.71 -7.48 9.65
C ARG A 401 -22.53 -8.65 9.14
N LEU A 402 -21.84 -9.63 8.56
CA LEU A 402 -22.43 -10.89 8.09
C LEU A 402 -21.84 -12.05 8.89
N CYS A 403 -22.68 -12.99 9.30
CA CYS A 403 -22.25 -14.30 9.76
C CYS A 403 -22.12 -15.20 8.54
N ILE A 404 -20.94 -15.74 8.33
CA ILE A 404 -20.60 -16.53 7.14
C ILE A 404 -20.11 -17.91 7.56
N ALA A 405 -20.26 -18.89 6.68
CA ALA A 405 -19.64 -20.21 6.80
C ALA A 405 -19.07 -20.64 5.45
N ASP A 406 -18.17 -21.62 5.48
CA ASP A 406 -17.63 -22.25 4.27
C ASP A 406 -18.75 -22.99 3.51
N PHE A 407 -18.86 -22.74 2.20
CA PHE A 407 -19.89 -23.34 1.36
C PHE A 407 -19.86 -24.88 1.40
N HIS A 408 -18.67 -25.47 1.34
CA HIS A 408 -18.46 -26.92 1.36
C HIS A 408 -18.95 -27.63 2.64
N TRP A 409 -18.96 -26.95 3.78
CA TRP A 409 -19.40 -27.53 5.05
C TRP A 409 -20.92 -27.43 5.28
N ALA A 410 -21.57 -26.42 4.70
CA ALA A 410 -23.02 -26.25 4.82
C ALA A 410 -23.80 -27.39 4.15
N ILE A 411 -23.31 -27.92 3.03
CA ILE A 411 -23.95 -29.04 2.32
C ILE A 411 -23.96 -30.30 3.18
N LEU A 412 -22.86 -30.64 3.85
CA LEU A 412 -22.80 -31.83 4.70
C LEU A 412 -23.75 -31.77 5.90
N ALA A 413 -23.97 -30.60 6.50
CA ALA A 413 -24.90 -30.44 7.61
C ALA A 413 -26.37 -30.56 7.17
N VAL A 414 -26.72 -30.05 5.98
CA VAL A 414 -28.10 -30.10 5.45
C VAL A 414 -28.50 -31.51 4.99
N PHE A 415 -27.56 -32.36 4.61
CA PHE A 415 -27.84 -33.76 4.22
C PHE A 415 -27.68 -34.78 5.35
N THR A 416 -27.30 -34.36 6.56
CA THR A 416 -27.16 -35.23 7.74
C THR A 416 -28.10 -34.88 8.90
N SER A 417 -29.07 -33.99 8.66
CA SER A 417 -30.22 -33.73 9.53
C SER A 417 -31.50 -34.08 8.81
#